data_AF-A0A522FKY0-F1
#
_entry.id   AF-A0A522FKY0-F1
#
_cell.length_a   1.000
_cell.length_b   1.000
_cell.length_c   1.000
_cell.angle_alpha   90.00
_cell.angle_beta   90.00
_cell.angle_gamma   90.00
#
_symmetry.space_group_name_H-M   'P 1'
#
loop_
_entity.id
_entity.type
_entity.pdbx_description
1 polymer ?
#
loop_
_entity_poly.entity_id
_entity_poly.type
_entity_poly.pdbx_seq_one_letter_code
_entity_poly.pdbx_strand_id
1 'polypeptide(L)'
;MEKLKCKYCGAELDKVLLPPDNDWGVEYLMVCMNNDCSYYVKGWEWMREKYNVKASYRYKLNTFYGDDGPLSIRSPEDYTGWVVKKFSDKEGE
;
A
#
# COMPACT_ATOMS: atom_id res chain seq x y z
N MET A 1 -1.22 -16.09 -13.17
CA MET A 1 -1.42 -15.46 -11.86
C MET A 1 -2.26 -14.23 -12.06
N GLU A 2 -3.44 -14.19 -11.43
CA GLU A 2 -4.28 -12.99 -11.46
C GLU A 2 -3.61 -11.90 -10.62
N LYS A 3 -3.45 -10.71 -11.19
CA LYS A 3 -2.83 -9.59 -10.50
C LYS A 3 -3.89 -8.86 -9.68
N LEU A 4 -3.66 -8.72 -8.38
CA LEU A 4 -4.56 -8.01 -7.48
C LEU A 4 -4.53 -6.51 -7.81
N LYS A 5 -5.71 -5.89 -7.85
CA LYS A 5 -5.88 -4.48 -8.25
C LYS A 5 -6.47 -3.64 -7.12
N CYS A 6 -6.07 -2.38 -7.09
CA CYS A 6 -6.66 -1.37 -6.23
C CYS A 6 -8.10 -1.07 -6.67
N LYS A 7 -9.05 -1.19 -5.75
CA LYS A 7 -10.48 -0.89 -6.02
C LYS A 7 -10.77 0.59 -6.33
N TYR A 8 -9.84 1.50 -6.00
CA TYR A 8 -10.02 2.95 -6.19
C TYR A 8 -9.42 3.50 -7.48
N CYS A 9 -8.36 2.88 -8.02
CA CYS A 9 -7.67 3.38 -9.22
C CYS A 9 -7.35 2.29 -10.26
N GLY A 10 -7.61 1.02 -9.96
CA GLY A 10 -7.35 -0.11 -10.87
C GLY A 10 -5.87 -0.49 -11.04
N ALA A 11 -4.93 0.25 -10.44
CA ALA A 11 -3.50 -0.08 -10.46
C ALA A 11 -3.23 -1.43 -9.76
N GLU A 12 -2.17 -2.11 -10.20
CA GLU A 12 -1.69 -3.34 -9.55
C GLU A 12 -1.24 -3.06 -8.11
N LEU A 13 -1.48 -4.01 -7.21
CA LEU A 13 -1.01 -3.93 -5.84
C LEU A 13 0.41 -4.48 -5.71
N ASP A 14 1.22 -3.79 -4.91
CA ASP A 14 2.56 -4.20 -4.57
C ASP A 14 2.57 -5.02 -3.28
N LYS A 15 3.43 -6.04 -3.22
CA LYS A 15 3.66 -6.80 -1.98
C LYS A 15 4.58 -5.98 -1.07
N VAL A 16 4.08 -5.61 0.11
CA VAL A 16 4.81 -4.84 1.12
C VAL A 16 5.09 -5.75 2.30
N LEU A 17 6.36 -5.95 2.62
CA LEU A 17 6.76 -6.67 3.83
C LEU A 17 6.50 -5.81 5.06
N LEU A 18 6.05 -6.45 6.13
CA LEU A 18 5.89 -5.81 7.42
C LEU A 18 7.02 -6.24 8.36
N PRO A 19 7.46 -5.39 9.30
CA PRO A 19 8.37 -5.79 10.36
C PRO A 19 7.79 -6.97 11.17
N PRO A 20 8.61 -7.84 11.79
CA PRO A 20 8.11 -8.97 12.58
C PRO A 20 7.14 -8.57 13.69
N ASP A 21 7.41 -7.44 14.37
CA ASP A 21 6.61 -6.94 15.50
C ASP A 21 5.50 -5.98 15.06
N ASN A 22 4.81 -6.28 13.95
CA ASN A 22 3.74 -5.43 13.44
C ASN A 22 2.36 -5.77 14.03
N ASP A 23 1.49 -4.76 14.18
CA ASP A 23 0.13 -4.92 14.71
C ASP A 23 -0.86 -5.59 13.72
N TRP A 24 -0.46 -5.87 12.48
CA TRP A 24 -1.32 -6.49 11.48
C TRP A 24 -1.36 -8.02 11.57
N GLY A 25 -0.43 -8.64 12.31
CA GLY A 25 -0.40 -10.09 12.52
C GLY A 25 -0.10 -10.91 11.26
N VAL A 26 0.43 -10.29 10.21
CA VAL A 26 0.79 -10.93 8.93
C VAL A 26 2.16 -10.47 8.46
N GLU A 27 2.84 -11.28 7.66
CA GLU A 27 4.19 -10.98 7.16
C GLU A 27 4.20 -9.90 6.06
N TYR A 28 3.09 -9.79 5.31
CA TYR A 28 2.99 -8.85 4.21
C TYR A 28 1.55 -8.45 3.94
N LEU A 29 1.40 -7.30 3.28
CA LEU A 29 0.13 -6.82 2.74
C LEU A 29 0.29 -6.49 1.26
N MET A 30 -0.82 -6.55 0.52
CA MET A 30 -0.90 -6.07 -0.85
C MET A 30 -1.37 -4.61 -0.83
N VAL A 31 -0.52 -3.67 -1.23
CA VAL A 31 -0.75 -2.23 -1.03
C VAL A 31 -0.72 -1.48 -2.35
N CYS A 32 -1.62 -0.51 -2.50
CA CYS A 32 -1.62 0.39 -3.65
C CYS A 32 -0.54 1.48 -3.48
N MET A 33 0.56 1.37 -4.22
CA MET A 33 1.65 2.37 -4.23
C MET A 33 1.50 3.47 -5.29
N ASN A 34 0.40 3.48 -6.05
CA ASN A 34 0.12 4.56 -7.00
C ASN A 34 -0.14 5.89 -6.27
N ASN A 35 0.73 6.89 -6.49
CA ASN A 35 0.62 8.23 -5.90
C ASN A 35 -0.48 9.10 -6.53
N ASP A 36 -1.03 8.69 -7.67
CA ASP A 36 -2.18 9.35 -8.31
C ASP A 36 -3.51 8.68 -7.92
N CYS A 37 -3.47 7.71 -6.99
CA CYS A 37 -4.68 7.04 -6.52
C CYS A 37 -5.60 8.04 -5.80
N SER A 38 -6.85 8.14 -6.27
CA SER A 38 -7.85 9.07 -5.72
C SER A 38 -8.08 8.90 -4.22
N TYR A 39 -7.98 7.67 -3.69
CA TYR A 39 -8.08 7.39 -2.26
C TYR A 39 -6.90 7.97 -1.47
N TYR A 40 -5.68 7.84 -2.00
CA TYR A 40 -4.46 8.39 -1.39
C TYR A 40 -4.43 9.91 -1.47
N VAL A 41 -4.77 10.51 -2.61
CA VAL A 41 -4.74 11.97 -2.77
C VAL A 41 -5.77 12.64 -1.86
N LYS A 42 -7.01 12.17 -1.88
CA LYS A 42 -8.10 12.71 -1.04
C LYS A 42 -7.85 12.50 0.46
N GLY A 43 -7.12 11.45 0.83
CA GLY A 43 -6.79 11.18 2.24
C GLY A 43 -5.96 12.30 2.88
N TRP A 44 -5.03 12.90 2.14
CA TRP A 44 -4.22 14.02 2.64
C TRP A 44 -5.06 15.25 2.97
N GLU A 45 -5.96 15.60 2.05
CA GLU A 45 -6.88 16.73 2.21
C GLU A 45 -7.83 16.48 3.38
N TRP A 46 -8.46 15.30 3.42
CA TRP A 46 -9.38 14.91 4.50
C TRP A 46 -8.70 15.05 5.87
N MET A 47 -7.49 14.49 6.05
CA MET A 47 -6.81 14.46 7.36
C MET A 47 -6.38 15.85 7.82
N ARG A 48 -5.99 16.69 6.85
CA ARG A 48 -5.69 18.09 7.11
C ARG A 48 -6.93 18.87 7.52
N GLU A 49 -8.04 18.74 6.81
CA GLU A 49 -9.26 19.51 7.10
C GLU A 49 -9.93 19.13 8.42
N LYS A 50 -9.94 17.83 8.75
CA LYS A 50 -10.70 17.32 9.89
C LYS A 50 -9.90 17.26 11.18
N TYR A 51 -8.61 16.98 11.09
CA TYR A 51 -7.75 16.78 12.27
C TYR A 51 -6.49 17.65 12.27
N ASN A 52 -6.26 18.45 11.22
CA ASN A 52 -5.06 19.29 11.09
C ASN A 52 -3.74 18.50 11.21
N VAL A 53 -3.71 17.28 10.68
CA VAL A 53 -2.52 16.41 10.67
C VAL A 53 -2.06 16.10 9.24
N LYS A 54 -0.75 16.00 9.05
CA LYS A 54 -0.13 15.53 7.82
C LYS A 54 -0.14 13.99 7.81
N ALA A 55 -1.25 13.42 7.36
CA ALA A 55 -1.41 11.98 7.18
C ALA A 55 -2.33 11.67 6.00
N SER A 56 -2.26 10.45 5.48
CA SER A 56 -3.19 9.92 4.49
C SER A 56 -3.30 8.40 4.63
N TYR A 57 -3.98 7.76 3.69
CA TYR A 57 -4.23 6.34 3.65
C TYR A 57 -3.88 5.77 2.27
N ARG A 58 -3.19 4.63 2.24
CA ARG A 58 -3.10 3.76 1.06
C ARG A 58 -4.10 2.62 1.20
N TYR A 59 -4.61 2.13 0.08
CA TYR A 59 -5.44 0.92 0.10
C TYR A 59 -4.56 -0.30 0.34
N LYS A 60 -4.90 -1.11 1.35
CA LYS A 60 -4.33 -2.44 1.59
C LYS A 60 -5.36 -3.53 1.33
N LEU A 61 -4.89 -4.69 0.91
CA LEU A 61 -5.60 -5.95 0.85
C LEU A 61 -4.77 -6.99 1.59
N ASN A 62 -5.40 -7.66 2.53
CA ASN A 62 -4.83 -8.79 3.25
C ASN A 62 -5.30 -10.09 2.60
N THR A 63 -4.37 -10.79 1.96
CA THR A 63 -4.67 -12.05 1.28
C THR A 63 -4.82 -13.24 2.24
N PHE A 64 -4.38 -13.12 3.50
CA PHE A 64 -4.47 -14.21 4.48
C PHE A 64 -5.88 -14.36 5.04
N TYR A 65 -6.55 -13.25 5.33
CA TYR A 65 -7.90 -13.24 5.90
C TYR A 65 -8.97 -12.73 4.93
N GLY A 66 -8.57 -12.20 3.77
CA GLY A 66 -9.49 -11.67 2.76
C GLY A 66 -10.09 -10.30 3.11
N ASP A 67 -9.55 -9.61 4.12
CA ASP A 67 -9.96 -8.26 4.49
C ASP A 67 -9.19 -7.17 3.70
N ASP A 68 -9.82 -6.01 3.54
CA ASP A 68 -9.23 -4.85 2.89
C ASP A 68 -9.51 -3.57 3.67
N GLY A 69 -8.71 -2.52 3.44
CA GLY A 69 -8.90 -1.28 4.20
C GLY A 69 -7.79 -0.23 4.05
N PRO A 70 -7.81 0.80 4.90
CA PRO A 70 -6.76 1.81 4.97
C PRO A 70 -5.48 1.26 5.59
N LEU A 71 -4.34 1.63 5.00
CA LEU A 71 -3.03 1.61 5.62
C LEU A 71 -2.59 3.06 5.81
N SER A 72 -2.43 3.49 7.06
CA SER A 72 -2.08 4.87 7.39
C SER A 72 -0.62 5.19 7.02
N ILE A 73 -0.42 6.41 6.52
CA ILE A 73 0.89 6.97 6.15
C ILE A 73 0.99 8.42 6.63
N ARG A 74 2.21 8.88 6.90
CA ARG A 74 2.63 10.24 7.25
C ARG A 74 3.49 10.88 6.17
N SER A 75 4.09 10.10 5.28
CA SER A 75 4.76 10.61 4.08
C SER A 75 4.54 9.72 2.85
N PRO A 76 4.73 10.25 1.63
CA PRO A 76 4.67 9.45 0.40
C PRO A 76 5.65 8.27 0.38
N GLU A 77 6.78 8.40 1.08
CA GLU A 77 7.87 7.43 1.15
C GLU A 77 7.59 6.28 2.14
N ASP A 78 6.56 6.39 2.98
CA ASP A 78 6.20 5.32 3.90
C ASP A 78 5.96 4.02 3.15
N TYR A 79 6.50 2.93 3.69
CA TYR A 79 6.48 1.57 3.14
C TYR A 79 7.24 1.34 1.83
N THR A 80 7.74 2.38 1.15
CA THR A 80 8.45 2.23 -0.14
C THR A 80 9.71 1.35 -0.04
N GLY A 81 10.44 1.45 1.07
CA GLY A 81 11.62 0.60 1.34
C GLY A 81 11.31 -0.87 1.59
N TRP A 82 10.05 -1.20 1.86
CA TRP A 82 9.58 -2.56 2.18
C TRP A 82 8.83 -3.22 1.03
N VAL A 83 8.70 -2.52 -0.10
CA VAL A 83 8.13 -3.08 -1.33
C VAL A 83 9.07 -4.17 -1.85
N VAL A 84 8.53 -5.37 -2.02
CA VAL A 84 9.27 -6.48 -2.64
C VAL A 84 9.49 -6.14 -4.11
N LYS A 85 10.69 -5.68 -4.44
CA LYS A 85 11.11 -5.52 -5.84
C LYS A 85 11.19 -6.92 -6.45
N LYS A 86 10.46 -7.12 -7.55
CA LYS A 86 10.66 -8.31 -8.37
C LYS A 86 12.03 -8.18 -9.00
N PHE A 87 12.96 -9.06 -8.64
CA PHE A 87 14.12 -9.34 -9.48
C PHE A 87 13.55 -9.95 -10.75
N SER A 88 13.35 -9.15 -11.79
CA SER A 88 13.06 -9.69 -13.11
C SER A 88 14.35 -10.30 -13.61
N ASP A 89 14.41 -11.63 -13.67
CA ASP A 89 15.50 -12.34 -14.32
C ASP A 89 15.71 -11.76 -15.72
N LYS A 90 16.92 -11.23 -15.93
CA LYS A 90 17.50 -11.04 -17.27
C LYS A 90 18.92 -11.56 -17.23
N GLU A 91 19.04 -12.85 -17.48
CA GLU A 91 20.16 -13.45 -18.20
C GLU A 91 19.47 -14.35 -19.24
N GLY A 92 19.49 -14.11 -20.55
CA GLY A 92 20.59 -13.57 -21.32
C GLY A 92 21.53 -14.71 -21.71
N GLU A 93 21.05 -15.67 -22.52
CA GLU A 93 21.85 -16.44 -23.47
C GLU A 93 21.00 -16.83 -24.69
#